data_AF-A0AB37LQQ0-F1
#
_entry.id   AF-A0AB37LQQ0-F1
#
_cell.length_a   1.000
_cell.length_b   1.000
_cell.length_c   1.000
_cell.angle_alpha   90.00
_cell.angle_beta   90.00
_cell.angle_gamma   90.00
#
_symmetry.space_group_name_H-M   'P 1'
#
loop_
_entity.id
_entity.type
_entity.pdbx_description
1 polymer ?
#
loop_
_entity_poly.entity_id
_entity_poly.type
_entity_poly.pdbx_seq_one_letter_code
_entity_poly.pdbx_strand_id
1 'polypeptide(L)'
;MKDRRINASKETIEVLIDNSQKLISDFEQLLHNVELIKSELFNNGLPTNYSQLIFELLSGSLLGLYEVCIDLKCMLGTSNVYAKRYHIQMINLSQHEWCVYLRGRDQNGVLSNLINLHNEKFGSSPDLDKILEQIGLLGKKCSIELRNMTAHYDKPYVMYKKLITINDEEVYVKRIGDQFLIHEMIFKYVSPFIQSISQTLSIRGIDSLKKRTLGSLNIQELINAKIAESLNHKEKLGVAIEEQIADAWNIIESQKRMFERCEKAILFLESKQLDSTRLIEIKSLVEIQLTVSFMRYDLACSMSTYLTASSNTEHSIAFMRAYIIETSALSHLYGYNEKHSEKSIWNKIKAIPEFKSISSSNEIENDLKFLTSNANSTKRNLYTHYREDAKLNISERWQCANEINHLKELLQMLHLVRLCKNINQFLVSLITAMDSTIKEENKEMLKPIKKIRDLASKNKRKDIVEMSDKLLSIFYDKNLQ
;
A
#
# COMPACT_ATOMS: atom_id res chain seq x y z
N MET A 1 7.41 -8.88 35.49
CA MET A 1 5.98 -9.25 35.35
C MET A 1 5.57 -8.94 33.93
N LYS A 2 5.06 -9.91 33.16
CA LYS A 2 4.36 -9.59 31.90
C LYS A 2 3.02 -9.03 32.30
N ASP A 3 2.82 -7.72 32.13
CA ASP A 3 1.51 -7.11 32.36
C ASP A 3 0.47 -7.88 31.53
N ARG A 4 -0.58 -8.35 32.19
CA ARG A 4 -1.74 -8.93 31.51
C ARG A 4 -2.33 -7.80 30.65
N ARG A 5 -2.16 -7.90 29.33
CA ARG A 5 -2.88 -7.04 28.39
C ARG A 5 -4.36 -7.32 28.54
N ILE A 6 -5.11 -6.32 29.00
CA ILE A 6 -6.56 -6.35 29.03
C ILE A 6 -7.01 -5.91 27.64
N ASN A 7 -7.68 -6.80 26.91
CA ASN A 7 -8.24 -6.43 25.61
C ASN A 7 -9.34 -5.38 25.81
N ALA A 8 -9.39 -4.39 24.93
CA ALA A 8 -10.48 -3.42 24.91
C ALA A 8 -11.82 -4.14 24.71
N SER A 9 -12.86 -3.63 25.37
CA SER A 9 -14.21 -4.17 25.19
C SER A 9 -14.73 -3.86 23.78
N LYS A 10 -15.69 -4.66 23.30
CA LYS A 10 -16.34 -4.41 22.00
C LYS A 10 -16.97 -3.01 21.94
N GLU A 11 -17.65 -2.60 23.02
CA GLU A 11 -18.26 -1.28 23.15
C GLU A 11 -17.20 -0.16 23.05
N THR A 12 -16.04 -0.33 23.67
CA THR A 12 -14.94 0.65 23.55
C THR A 12 -14.46 0.78 22.12
N ILE A 13 -14.36 -0.32 21.38
CA ILE A 13 -13.95 -0.32 19.97
C ILE A 13 -15.02 0.36 19.10
N GLU A 14 -16.30 0.04 19.29
CA GLU A 14 -17.42 0.66 18.58
C GLU A 14 -17.45 2.18 18.81
N VAL A 15 -17.29 2.65 20.05
CA VAL A 15 -17.19 4.08 20.37
C VAL A 15 -16.00 4.76 19.68
N LEU A 16 -14.84 4.10 19.59
CA LEU A 16 -13.69 4.65 18.88
C LEU A 16 -13.93 4.76 17.37
N ILE A 17 -14.61 3.78 16.78
CA ILE A 17 -15.01 3.80 15.37
C ILE A 17 -15.96 4.97 15.11
N ASP A 18 -17.02 5.12 15.91
CA ASP A 18 -18.01 6.19 15.77
C ASP A 18 -17.38 7.58 15.95
N ASN A 19 -16.50 7.73 16.94
CA ASN A 19 -15.76 8.98 17.14
C ASN A 19 -14.82 9.28 15.96
N SER A 20 -14.14 8.26 15.43
CA SER A 20 -13.29 8.43 14.23
C SER A 20 -14.11 8.88 13.03
N GLN A 21 -15.29 8.29 12.82
CA GLN A 21 -16.22 8.65 11.76
C GLN A 21 -16.64 10.14 11.85
N LYS A 22 -17.00 10.60 13.05
CA LYS A 22 -17.36 12.00 13.29
C LYS A 22 -16.18 12.94 13.02
N LEU A 23 -15.00 12.58 13.51
CA LEU A 23 -13.78 13.39 13.35
C LEU A 23 -13.36 13.50 11.88
N ILE A 24 -13.53 12.44 11.08
CA ILE A 24 -13.29 12.49 9.62
C ILE A 24 -14.13 13.61 8.98
N SER A 25 -15.44 13.65 9.27
CA SER A 25 -16.33 14.69 8.75
C SER A 25 -15.95 16.10 9.25
N ASP A 26 -15.66 16.25 10.53
CA ASP A 26 -15.27 17.54 11.12
C ASP A 26 -13.96 18.06 10.49
N PHE A 27 -12.95 17.20 10.34
CA PHE A 27 -11.67 17.57 9.73
C PHE A 27 -11.77 17.87 8.24
N GLU A 28 -12.60 17.14 7.49
CA GLU A 28 -12.87 17.42 6.08
C GLU A 28 -13.47 18.83 5.90
N GLN A 29 -14.50 19.16 6.69
CA GLN A 29 -15.14 20.47 6.62
C GLN A 29 -14.17 21.60 7.01
N LEU A 30 -13.41 21.41 8.08
CA LEU A 30 -12.41 22.40 8.52
C LEU A 30 -11.31 22.58 7.48
N LEU A 31 -10.80 21.49 6.91
CA LEU A 31 -9.78 21.53 5.87
C LEU A 31 -10.29 22.25 4.62
N HIS A 32 -11.51 21.95 4.18
CA HIS A 32 -12.15 22.64 3.07
C HIS A 32 -12.19 24.16 3.28
N ASN A 33 -12.64 24.60 4.46
CA ASN A 33 -12.70 26.03 4.79
C ASN A 33 -11.30 26.66 4.80
N VAL A 34 -10.31 25.97 5.37
CA VAL A 34 -8.92 26.45 5.43
C VAL A 34 -8.32 26.59 4.03
N GLU A 35 -8.53 25.60 3.16
CA GLU A 35 -8.01 25.63 1.79
C GLU A 35 -8.71 26.68 0.91
N LEU A 36 -10.01 26.89 1.09
CA LEU A 36 -10.71 28.01 0.46
C LEU A 36 -10.12 29.35 0.88
N ILE A 37 -9.94 29.57 2.19
CA ILE A 37 -9.32 30.80 2.71
C ILE A 37 -7.92 30.98 2.12
N LYS A 38 -7.12 29.92 2.04
CA LYS A 38 -5.79 29.97 1.41
C LYS A 38 -5.87 30.41 -0.04
N SER A 39 -6.79 29.83 -0.82
CA SER A 39 -6.96 30.16 -2.24
C SER A 39 -7.41 31.61 -2.48
N GLU A 40 -8.16 32.20 -1.55
CA GLU A 40 -8.63 33.58 -1.64
C GLU A 40 -7.57 34.60 -1.16
N LEU A 41 -6.80 34.26 -0.12
CA LEU A 41 -5.88 35.19 0.52
C LEU A 41 -4.44 35.11 0.00
N PHE A 42 -4.04 33.98 -0.60
CA PHE A 42 -2.65 33.72 -0.94
C PHE A 42 -2.51 33.22 -2.38
N ASN A 43 -1.50 33.73 -3.09
CA ASN A 43 -1.08 33.15 -4.37
C ASN A 43 -0.43 31.78 -4.13
N ASN A 44 -0.52 30.86 -5.11
CA ASN A 44 0.04 29.49 -5.09
C ASN A 44 1.59 29.40 -5.03
N GLY A 45 2.28 30.45 -4.59
CA GLY A 45 3.73 30.48 -4.40
C GLY A 45 4.17 29.92 -3.05
N LEU A 46 5.48 29.85 -2.82
CA LEU A 46 6.05 29.46 -1.52
C LEU A 46 5.51 30.38 -0.40
N PRO A 47 5.16 29.84 0.78
CA PRO A 47 4.79 30.64 1.94
C PRO A 47 5.96 31.56 2.34
N THR A 48 5.81 32.86 2.13
CA THR A 48 6.84 33.87 2.46
C THR A 48 6.46 34.73 3.65
N ASN A 49 5.19 34.71 4.06
CA ASN A 49 4.70 35.48 5.20
C ASN A 49 4.11 34.61 6.31
N TYR A 50 4.01 35.22 7.49
CA TYR A 50 3.61 34.55 8.72
C TYR A 50 2.21 33.95 8.62
N SER A 51 1.26 34.68 8.04
CA SER A 51 -0.12 34.23 7.85
C SER A 51 -0.19 32.98 6.96
N GLN A 52 0.56 32.95 5.84
CA GLN A 52 0.62 31.78 4.95
C GLN A 52 1.11 30.54 5.71
N LEU A 53 2.20 30.67 6.49
CA LEU A 53 2.75 29.55 7.27
C LEU A 53 1.79 29.06 8.35
N ILE A 54 0.99 29.95 8.96
CA ILE A 54 -0.06 29.55 9.91
C ILE A 54 -1.15 28.72 9.23
N PHE A 55 -1.61 29.13 8.04
CA PHE A 55 -2.61 28.37 7.30
C PHE A 55 -2.07 27.06 6.72
N GLU A 56 -0.82 27.01 6.28
CA GLU A 56 -0.14 25.75 5.92
C GLU A 56 -0.05 24.81 7.12
N LEU A 57 0.35 25.32 8.29
CA LEU A 57 0.45 24.53 9.52
C LEU A 57 -0.92 23.93 9.89
N LEU A 58 -1.97 24.74 9.86
CA LEU A 58 -3.33 24.29 10.16
C LEU A 58 -3.83 23.26 9.13
N SER A 59 -3.66 23.55 7.83
CA SER A 59 -4.09 22.65 6.75
C SER A 59 -3.39 21.30 6.81
N GLY A 60 -2.05 21.29 6.90
CA GLY A 60 -1.29 20.05 7.02
C GLY A 60 -1.61 19.28 8.31
N SER A 61 -1.92 19.98 9.40
CA SER A 61 -2.37 19.32 10.63
C SER A 61 -3.75 18.66 10.47
N LEU A 62 -4.69 19.30 9.78
CA LEU A 62 -6.03 18.75 9.53
C LEU A 62 -5.99 17.56 8.57
N LEU A 63 -5.31 17.68 7.42
CA LEU A 63 -5.18 16.56 6.47
C LEU A 63 -4.47 15.36 7.10
N GLY A 64 -3.42 15.61 7.88
CA GLY A 64 -2.68 14.55 8.56
C GLY A 64 -3.53 13.76 9.56
N LEU A 65 -4.45 14.41 10.28
CA LEU A 65 -5.40 13.72 11.15
C LEU A 65 -6.51 13.03 10.37
N TYR A 66 -7.04 13.69 9.34
CA TYR A 66 -8.06 13.14 8.46
C TYR A 66 -7.65 11.77 7.90
N GLU A 67 -6.45 11.66 7.31
CA GLU A 67 -5.98 10.40 6.73
C GLU A 67 -5.77 9.28 7.77
N VAL A 68 -5.20 9.57 8.94
CA VAL A 68 -4.98 8.54 9.97
C VAL A 68 -6.27 8.12 10.67
N CYS A 69 -7.29 8.98 10.73
CA CYS A 69 -8.61 8.62 11.26
C CYS A 69 -9.34 7.64 10.34
N ILE A 70 -9.21 7.79 9.01
CA ILE A 70 -9.74 6.81 8.04
C ILE A 70 -9.12 5.44 8.32
N ASP A 71 -7.80 5.36 8.45
CA ASP A 71 -7.14 4.08 8.71
C ASP A 71 -7.42 3.53 10.11
N LEU A 72 -7.56 4.38 11.13
CA LEU A 72 -7.96 3.95 12.47
C LEU A 72 -9.33 3.30 12.44
N LYS A 73 -10.31 3.95 11.80
CA LYS A 73 -11.66 3.43 11.62
C LYS A 73 -11.62 2.05 10.95
N CYS A 74 -10.97 1.94 9.79
CA CYS A 74 -10.94 0.69 9.04
C CYS A 74 -10.15 -0.41 9.74
N MET A 75 -9.04 -0.08 10.42
CA MET A 75 -8.25 -1.03 11.23
C MET A 75 -9.06 -1.62 12.38
N LEU A 76 -9.81 -0.77 13.10
CA LEU A 76 -10.65 -1.20 14.22
C LEU A 76 -11.90 -1.95 13.74
N GLY A 77 -12.43 -1.60 12.57
CA GLY A 77 -13.64 -2.18 11.99
C GLY A 77 -13.45 -3.58 11.38
N THR A 78 -12.22 -4.09 11.28
CA THR A 78 -11.95 -5.40 10.67
C THR A 78 -11.32 -6.38 11.67
N SER A 79 -11.68 -7.66 11.57
CA SER A 79 -10.99 -8.75 12.28
C SER A 79 -9.86 -9.37 11.46
N ASN A 80 -9.76 -9.02 10.17
CA ASN A 80 -8.81 -9.65 9.27
C ASN A 80 -7.37 -9.17 9.52
N VAL A 81 -6.46 -10.12 9.76
CA VAL A 81 -5.05 -9.83 10.09
C VAL A 81 -4.33 -9.06 8.98
N TYR A 82 -4.59 -9.38 7.71
CA TYR A 82 -3.97 -8.67 6.59
C TYR A 82 -4.48 -7.23 6.51
N ALA A 83 -5.80 -7.04 6.57
CA ALA A 83 -6.42 -5.71 6.52
C ALA A 83 -5.92 -4.80 7.66
N LYS A 84 -5.81 -5.33 8.89
CA LYS A 84 -5.21 -4.60 10.01
C LYS A 84 -3.78 -4.12 9.70
N ARG A 85 -2.95 -5.02 9.15
CA ARG A 85 -1.57 -4.70 8.76
C ARG A 85 -1.49 -3.69 7.63
N TYR A 86 -2.41 -3.74 6.68
CA TYR A 86 -2.54 -2.74 5.62
C TYR A 86 -2.81 -1.35 6.20
N HIS A 87 -3.78 -1.21 7.10
CA HIS A 87 -4.09 0.09 7.70
C HIS A 87 -2.96 0.59 8.61
N ILE A 88 -2.29 -0.30 9.35
CA ILE A 88 -1.09 0.05 10.13
C ILE A 88 0.04 0.61 9.24
N GLN A 89 0.24 0.03 8.06
CA GLN A 89 1.19 0.56 7.07
C GLN A 89 0.84 1.98 6.64
N MET A 90 -0.44 2.23 6.32
CA MET A 90 -0.92 3.54 5.92
C MET A 90 -0.80 4.57 7.04
N ILE A 91 -1.12 4.21 8.29
CA ILE A 91 -0.89 5.05 9.47
C ILE A 91 0.60 5.43 9.57
N ASN A 92 1.50 4.46 9.45
CA ASN A 92 2.94 4.75 9.53
C ASN A 92 3.43 5.64 8.38
N LEU A 93 2.94 5.42 7.16
CA LEU A 93 3.23 6.26 6.00
C LEU A 93 2.77 7.70 6.24
N SER A 94 1.48 7.92 6.50
CA SER A 94 0.90 9.26 6.70
C SER A 94 1.57 9.99 7.86
N GLN A 95 1.82 9.33 8.99
CA GLN A 95 2.51 9.95 10.13
C GLN A 95 3.96 10.34 9.82
N HIS A 96 4.69 9.51 9.07
CA HIS A 96 6.05 9.84 8.68
C HIS A 96 6.08 11.06 7.75
N GLU A 97 5.24 11.06 6.70
CA GLU A 97 5.16 12.17 5.75
C GLU A 97 4.67 13.46 6.40
N TRP A 98 3.76 13.35 7.36
CA TRP A 98 3.29 14.47 8.18
C TRP A 98 4.41 15.08 9.02
N CYS A 99 5.20 14.25 9.71
CA CYS A 99 6.36 14.73 10.48
C CYS A 99 7.39 15.42 9.56
N VAL A 100 7.63 14.87 8.36
CA VAL A 100 8.54 15.46 7.36
C VAL A 100 7.99 16.79 6.83
N TYR A 101 6.69 16.90 6.59
CA TYR A 101 6.05 18.15 6.16
C TYR A 101 6.21 19.27 7.21
N LEU A 102 5.96 18.97 8.48
CA LEU A 102 6.01 19.96 9.55
C LEU A 102 7.43 20.34 9.94
N ARG A 103 8.31 19.36 10.14
CA ARG A 103 9.68 19.59 10.64
C ARG A 103 10.69 19.82 9.51
N GLY A 104 10.49 19.20 8.35
CA GLY A 104 11.50 19.15 7.28
C GLY A 104 12.64 18.17 7.60
N ARG A 105 13.41 17.79 6.58
CA ARG A 105 14.62 16.97 6.76
C ARG A 105 15.78 17.81 7.34
N ASP A 106 15.84 19.09 6.97
CA ASP A 106 16.89 20.05 7.36
C ASP A 106 16.31 21.26 8.13
N GLN A 107 15.29 21.04 8.97
CA GLN A 107 14.57 22.12 9.67
C GLN A 107 13.98 23.19 8.74
N ASN A 108 13.55 22.76 7.56
CA ASN A 108 12.94 23.59 6.52
C ASN A 108 11.48 23.21 6.24
N GLY A 109 10.84 22.54 7.21
CA GLY A 109 9.42 22.23 7.18
C GLY A 109 8.58 23.45 7.57
N VAL A 110 7.26 23.31 7.47
CA VAL A 110 6.31 24.41 7.72
C VAL A 110 6.46 25.01 9.11
N LEU A 111 6.56 24.17 10.15
CA LEU A 111 6.69 24.64 11.52
C LEU A 111 8.06 25.26 11.78
N SER A 112 9.13 24.68 11.25
CA SER A 112 10.47 25.25 11.40
C SER A 112 10.60 26.62 10.73
N ASN A 113 10.02 26.79 9.54
CA ASN A 113 9.96 28.08 8.86
C ASN A 113 9.11 29.09 9.65
N LEU A 114 7.99 28.64 10.25
CA LEU A 114 7.16 29.48 11.10
C LEU A 114 7.93 29.95 12.35
N ILE A 115 8.68 29.05 13.00
CA ILE A 115 9.52 29.38 14.17
C ILE A 115 10.56 30.43 13.80
N ASN A 116 11.29 30.24 12.70
CA ASN A 116 12.31 31.18 12.27
C ASN A 116 11.71 32.59 12.05
N LEU A 117 10.60 32.66 11.30
CA LEU A 117 9.93 33.93 11.02
C LEU A 117 9.29 34.55 12.27
N HIS A 118 8.79 33.73 13.20
CA HIS A 118 8.28 34.20 14.49
C HIS A 118 9.40 34.83 15.32
N ASN A 119 10.52 34.13 15.46
CA ASN A 119 11.66 34.55 16.26
C ASN A 119 12.26 35.86 15.76
N GLU A 120 12.35 36.04 14.43
CA GLU A 120 12.79 37.29 13.82
C GLU A 120 11.89 38.49 14.14
N LYS A 121 10.58 38.27 14.30
CA LYS A 121 9.59 39.36 14.47
C LYS A 121 9.19 39.62 15.92
N PHE A 122 9.13 38.57 16.74
CA PHE A 122 8.49 38.60 18.06
C PHE A 122 9.37 37.99 19.17
N GLY A 123 10.54 37.42 18.83
CA GLY A 123 11.37 36.67 19.77
C GLY A 123 10.95 35.20 19.91
N SER A 124 11.66 34.45 20.77
CA SER A 124 11.45 33.00 20.94
C SER A 124 10.07 32.64 21.48
N SER A 125 9.45 31.58 20.93
CA SER A 125 8.17 31.04 21.42
C SER A 125 8.33 29.64 22.03
N PRO A 126 8.21 29.49 23.36
CA PRO A 126 8.26 28.18 24.02
C PRO A 126 7.17 27.22 23.54
N ASP A 127 6.01 27.75 23.14
CA ASP A 127 4.90 26.94 22.62
C ASP A 127 5.26 26.28 21.30
N LEU A 128 5.83 27.05 20.36
CA LEU A 128 6.27 26.51 19.07
C LEU A 128 7.42 25.50 19.23
N ASP A 129 8.38 25.80 20.11
CA ASP A 129 9.50 24.89 20.40
C ASP A 129 9.00 23.56 20.96
N LYS A 130 8.01 23.61 21.85
CA LYS A 130 7.37 22.41 22.40
C LYS A 130 6.63 21.62 21.32
N ILE A 131 5.90 22.27 20.41
CA ILE A 131 5.25 21.58 19.28
C ILE A 131 6.31 20.88 18.42
N LEU A 132 7.40 21.56 18.08
CA LEU A 132 8.48 21.02 17.26
C LEU A 132 9.14 19.80 17.92
N GLU A 133 9.36 19.87 19.24
CA GLU A 133 9.88 18.75 20.02
C GLU A 133 8.95 17.53 19.94
N GLN A 134 7.64 17.71 20.18
CA GLN A 134 6.68 16.61 20.15
C GLN A 134 6.57 15.96 18.76
N ILE A 135 6.63 16.76 17.68
CA ILE A 135 6.72 16.23 16.29
C ILE A 135 7.99 15.42 16.11
N GLY A 136 9.13 15.89 16.64
CA GLY A 136 10.39 15.16 16.63
C GLY A 136 10.31 13.82 17.35
N LEU A 137 9.61 13.77 18.49
CA LEU A 137 9.38 12.54 19.27
C LEU A 137 8.46 11.56 18.53
N LEU A 138 7.37 12.04 17.92
CA LEU A 138 6.49 11.21 17.10
C LEU A 138 7.23 10.66 15.88
N GLY A 139 8.00 11.50 15.18
CA GLY A 139 8.77 11.10 13.99
C GLY A 139 9.79 9.99 14.28
N LYS A 140 10.39 9.97 15.47
CA LYS A 140 11.28 8.88 15.92
C LYS A 140 10.57 7.54 16.14
N LYS A 141 9.25 7.57 16.40
CA LYS A 141 8.41 6.35 16.51
C LYS A 141 7.99 5.81 15.14
N CYS A 142 8.09 6.61 14.08
CA CYS A 142 7.78 6.18 12.71
C CYS A 142 8.91 5.32 12.13
N SER A 143 8.56 4.19 11.50
CA SER A 143 9.55 3.35 10.82
C SER A 143 9.76 3.84 9.39
N ILE A 144 10.98 4.34 9.10
CA ILE A 144 11.40 4.77 7.75
C ILE A 144 11.35 3.59 6.76
N GLU A 145 11.79 2.42 7.20
CA GLU A 145 11.78 1.20 6.39
C GLU A 145 10.35 0.79 6.02
N LEU A 146 9.43 0.75 7.00
CA LEU A 146 8.01 0.45 6.76
C LEU A 146 7.40 1.48 5.80
N ARG A 147 7.71 2.76 5.98
CA ARG A 147 7.28 3.84 5.07
C ARG A 147 7.77 3.60 3.64
N ASN A 148 9.06 3.30 3.46
CA ASN A 148 9.64 3.12 2.13
C ASN A 148 9.02 1.93 1.41
N MET A 149 8.81 0.83 2.13
CA MET A 149 8.14 -0.36 1.63
C MET A 149 6.70 -0.07 1.22
N THR A 150 5.89 0.58 2.07
CA THR A 150 4.49 0.92 1.75
C THR A 150 4.41 1.87 0.56
N ALA A 151 5.34 2.83 0.48
CA ALA A 151 5.36 3.79 -0.61
C ALA A 151 5.83 3.17 -1.92
N HIS A 152 6.91 2.39 -1.94
CA HIS A 152 7.63 1.99 -3.16
C HIS A 152 7.47 0.51 -3.53
N TYR A 153 6.84 -0.29 -2.67
CA TYR A 153 6.98 -1.74 -2.65
C TYR A 153 8.45 -2.15 -2.49
N ASP A 154 8.80 -2.85 -1.43
CA ASP A 154 10.11 -3.52 -1.41
C ASP A 154 10.03 -4.87 -2.12
N LYS A 155 11.17 -5.55 -2.21
CA LYS A 155 11.19 -6.96 -2.65
C LYS A 155 10.22 -7.78 -1.80
N PRO A 156 9.50 -8.76 -2.36
CA PRO A 156 8.38 -9.41 -1.67
C PRO A 156 8.76 -10.10 -0.36
N TYR A 157 9.96 -10.69 -0.30
CA TYR A 157 10.44 -11.34 0.92
C TYR A 157 10.79 -10.34 2.03
N VAL A 158 11.31 -9.17 1.69
CA VAL A 158 11.54 -8.07 2.64
C VAL A 158 10.20 -7.56 3.14
N MET A 159 9.22 -7.42 2.23
CA MET A 159 7.88 -7.01 2.57
C MET A 159 7.24 -7.95 3.59
N TYR A 160 7.27 -9.26 3.33
CA TYR A 160 6.82 -10.28 4.28
C TYR A 160 7.46 -10.11 5.67
N LYS A 161 8.80 -10.00 5.73
CA LYS A 161 9.53 -9.87 7.00
C LYS A 161 9.12 -8.66 7.80
N LYS A 162 8.74 -7.56 7.14
CA LYS A 162 8.27 -6.36 7.82
C LYS A 162 6.83 -6.50 8.29
N LEU A 163 5.95 -7.07 7.46
CA LEU A 163 4.54 -7.26 7.80
C LEU A 163 4.34 -8.16 9.04
N ILE A 164 5.19 -9.17 9.24
CA ILE A 164 5.09 -9.99 10.47
C ILE A 164 5.45 -9.24 11.75
N THR A 165 6.08 -8.06 11.67
CA THR A 165 6.46 -7.26 12.84
C THR A 165 5.37 -6.30 13.29
N ILE A 166 4.35 -6.05 12.46
CA ILE A 166 3.28 -5.09 12.72
C ILE A 166 2.01 -5.78 13.23
N ASN A 167 2.05 -6.28 14.46
CA ASN A 167 0.94 -7.06 15.06
C ASN A 167 0.29 -6.40 16.28
N ASP A 168 0.71 -5.19 16.64
CA ASP A 168 0.29 -4.54 17.88
C ASP A 168 -0.49 -3.25 17.59
N GLU A 169 -1.81 -3.37 17.46
CA GLU A 169 -2.72 -2.25 17.21
C GLU A 169 -2.58 -1.14 18.27
N GLU A 170 -2.35 -1.51 19.53
CA GLU A 170 -2.26 -0.56 20.65
C GLU A 170 -1.12 0.46 20.46
N VAL A 171 0.00 0.01 19.88
CA VAL A 171 1.14 0.90 19.57
C VAL A 171 0.73 2.00 18.58
N TYR A 172 -0.04 1.65 17.55
CA TYR A 172 -0.45 2.58 16.51
C TYR A 172 -1.60 3.48 16.97
N VAL A 173 -2.55 2.94 17.75
CA VAL A 173 -3.60 3.76 18.39
C VAL A 173 -2.99 4.82 19.32
N LYS A 174 -2.01 4.44 20.15
CA LYS A 174 -1.29 5.41 21.01
C LYS A 174 -0.54 6.47 20.20
N ARG A 175 0.12 6.07 19.11
CA ARG A 175 0.80 7.02 18.20
C ARG A 175 -0.17 7.99 17.54
N ILE A 176 -1.38 7.55 17.19
CA ILE A 176 -2.42 8.46 16.69
C ILE A 176 -2.85 9.41 17.80
N GLY A 177 -3.01 8.93 19.04
CA GLY A 177 -3.23 9.78 20.21
C GLY A 177 -2.16 10.85 20.41
N ASP A 178 -0.88 10.50 20.27
CA ASP A 178 0.23 11.47 20.30
C ASP A 178 0.07 12.55 19.20
N GLN A 179 -0.36 12.16 18.00
CA GLN A 179 -0.60 13.09 16.90
C GLN A 179 -1.79 14.03 17.18
N PHE A 180 -2.87 13.54 17.81
CA PHE A 180 -3.98 14.37 18.27
C PHE A 180 -3.53 15.42 19.28
N LEU A 181 -2.68 15.05 20.25
CA LEU A 181 -2.14 15.99 21.22
C LEU A 181 -1.30 17.10 20.55
N ILE A 182 -0.50 16.74 19.55
CA ILE A 182 0.26 17.72 18.77
C ILE A 182 -0.68 18.65 18.00
N HIS A 183 -1.73 18.12 17.37
CA HIS A 183 -2.73 18.93 16.69
C HIS A 183 -3.45 19.88 17.66
N GLU A 184 -3.80 19.44 18.87
CA GLU A 184 -4.40 20.30 19.88
C GLU A 184 -3.47 21.47 20.24
N MET A 185 -2.16 21.21 20.38
CA MET A 185 -1.17 22.26 20.62
C MET A 185 -1.07 23.25 19.44
N ILE A 186 -1.05 22.75 18.20
CA ILE A 186 -1.09 23.58 16.98
C ILE A 186 -2.36 24.43 16.97
N PHE A 187 -3.51 23.82 17.24
CA PHE A 187 -4.80 24.51 17.22
C PHE A 187 -4.86 25.60 18.29
N LYS A 188 -4.39 25.34 19.52
CA LYS A 188 -4.29 26.34 20.58
C LYS A 188 -3.39 27.52 20.18
N TYR A 189 -2.27 27.24 19.53
CA TYR A 189 -1.37 28.28 19.03
C TYR A 189 -1.99 29.13 17.91
N VAL A 190 -2.70 28.51 16.97
CA VAL A 190 -3.28 29.17 15.80
C VAL A 190 -4.60 29.91 16.15
N SER A 191 -5.33 29.46 17.17
CA SER A 191 -6.67 29.98 17.51
C SER A 191 -6.73 31.51 17.73
N PRO A 192 -5.82 32.16 18.49
CA PRO A 192 -5.85 33.62 18.66
C PRO A 192 -5.69 34.38 17.33
N PHE A 193 -4.88 33.85 16.42
CA PHE A 193 -4.68 34.44 15.10
C PHE A 193 -5.96 34.36 14.27
N ILE A 194 -6.63 33.21 14.25
CA ILE A 194 -7.91 33.03 13.55
C ILE A 194 -9.00 33.93 14.17
N GLN A 195 -9.06 34.04 15.50
CA GLN A 195 -9.99 34.94 16.19
C GLN A 195 -9.74 36.41 15.83
N SER A 196 -8.48 36.85 15.78
CA SER A 196 -8.13 38.22 15.37
C SER A 196 -8.55 38.53 13.94
N ILE A 197 -8.41 37.56 13.01
CA ILE A 197 -8.89 37.70 11.63
C ILE A 197 -10.42 37.83 11.64
N SER A 198 -11.12 36.94 12.34
CA SER A 198 -12.58 36.95 12.42
C SER A 198 -13.11 38.28 12.97
N GLN A 199 -12.55 38.77 14.07
CA GLN A 199 -12.91 40.07 14.65
C GLN A 199 -12.66 41.23 13.68
N THR A 200 -11.53 41.22 12.98
CA THR A 200 -11.18 42.26 11.99
C THR A 200 -12.18 42.27 10.83
N LEU A 201 -12.60 41.09 10.36
CA LEU A 201 -13.60 40.96 9.30
C LEU A 201 -14.98 41.45 9.76
N SER A 202 -15.39 41.12 10.99
CA SER A 202 -16.64 41.62 11.60
C SER A 202 -16.64 43.14 11.79
N ILE A 203 -15.55 43.73 12.27
CA ILE A 203 -15.41 45.19 12.47
C ILE A 203 -15.51 45.95 11.13
N ARG A 204 -14.99 45.37 10.05
CA ARG A 204 -15.05 45.96 8.71
C ARG A 204 -16.44 45.94 8.08
N GLY A 205 -17.47 45.46 8.79
CA GLY A 205 -18.82 45.36 8.26
C GLY A 205 -18.91 44.44 7.05
N ILE A 206 -17.99 43.47 6.93
CA ILE A 206 -18.12 42.35 5.98
C ILE A 206 -19.12 41.37 6.61
N ASP A 207 -20.31 41.89 6.91
CA ASP A 207 -21.45 41.09 7.31
C ASP A 207 -21.93 40.39 6.04
N SER A 208 -21.80 39.07 6.05
CA SER A 208 -22.23 38.15 5.00
C SER A 208 -21.39 38.11 3.71
N LEU A 209 -20.25 37.43 3.80
CA LEU A 209 -19.99 36.35 2.82
C LEU A 209 -20.79 35.08 3.21
N LYS A 210 -22.08 35.24 3.57
CA LYS A 210 -23.10 34.27 3.16
C LYS A 210 -23.39 34.51 1.67
N LYS A 211 -22.35 34.50 0.84
CA LYS A 211 -22.55 33.75 -0.38
C LYS A 211 -22.72 32.32 0.13
N ARG A 212 -23.99 31.91 0.27
CA ARG A 212 -24.36 30.71 -0.49
C ARG A 212 -23.90 31.04 -1.90
N THR A 213 -22.62 30.79 -2.20
CA THR A 213 -22.31 30.16 -3.46
C THR A 213 -23.30 29.01 -3.42
N LEU A 214 -24.40 29.14 -4.17
CA LEU A 214 -24.87 27.97 -4.89
C LEU A 214 -23.57 27.46 -5.48
N GLY A 215 -22.93 26.50 -4.79
CA GLY A 215 -21.68 25.93 -5.25
C GLY A 215 -22.00 25.58 -6.69
N SER A 216 -21.24 26.15 -7.62
CA SER A 216 -21.42 25.86 -9.04
C SER A 216 -21.65 24.36 -9.12
N LEU A 217 -22.84 23.93 -9.55
CA LEU A 217 -23.30 22.55 -9.44
C LEU A 217 -22.13 21.65 -9.85
N ASN A 218 -21.47 21.00 -8.88
CA ASN A 218 -20.32 20.17 -9.21
C ASN A 218 -20.88 18.84 -9.71
N ILE A 219 -21.09 18.79 -11.03
CA ILE A 219 -21.66 17.62 -11.70
C ILE A 219 -20.82 16.38 -11.39
N GLN A 220 -19.50 16.52 -11.29
CA GLN A 220 -18.61 15.40 -10.97
C GLN A 220 -18.84 14.88 -9.54
N GLU A 221 -18.99 15.76 -8.54
CA GLU A 221 -19.31 15.35 -7.16
C GLU A 221 -20.66 14.63 -7.08
N LEU A 222 -21.68 15.11 -7.80
CA LEU A 222 -23.00 14.47 -7.86
C LEU A 222 -22.94 13.09 -8.52
N ILE A 223 -22.22 12.97 -9.63
CA ILE A 223 -21.99 11.69 -10.30
C ILE A 223 -21.25 10.74 -9.36
N ASN A 224 -20.18 11.21 -8.71
CA ASN A 224 -19.39 10.43 -7.76
C ASN A 224 -20.25 9.91 -6.59
N ALA A 225 -21.10 10.78 -6.02
CA ALA A 225 -22.03 10.40 -4.96
C ALA A 225 -23.03 9.33 -5.43
N LYS A 226 -23.58 9.46 -6.64
CA LYS A 226 -24.50 8.47 -7.20
C LYS A 226 -23.84 7.12 -7.49
N ILE A 227 -22.58 7.13 -7.92
CA ILE A 227 -21.78 5.90 -8.09
C ILE A 227 -21.57 5.22 -6.73
N ALA A 228 -21.14 5.99 -5.72
CA ALA A 228 -20.91 5.47 -4.37
C ALA A 228 -22.19 4.88 -3.76
N GLU A 229 -23.31 5.60 -3.83
CA GLU A 229 -24.63 5.12 -3.39
C GLU A 229 -25.00 3.79 -4.07
N SER A 230 -24.82 3.71 -5.39
CA SER A 230 -25.11 2.50 -6.18
C SER A 230 -24.22 1.29 -5.82
N LEU A 231 -22.99 1.53 -5.35
CA LEU A 231 -22.06 0.47 -4.95
C LEU A 231 -22.25 0.07 -3.49
N ASN A 232 -22.51 1.02 -2.59
CA ASN A 232 -22.77 0.75 -1.17
C ASN A 232 -24.03 -0.10 -0.97
N HIS A 233 -25.05 0.06 -1.82
CA HIS A 233 -26.24 -0.81 -1.80
C HIS A 233 -26.00 -2.22 -2.36
N LYS A 234 -24.82 -2.52 -2.92
CA LYS A 234 -24.47 -3.86 -3.41
C LYS A 234 -23.71 -4.64 -2.36
N GLU A 235 -24.46 -5.22 -1.41
CA GLU A 235 -23.94 -6.14 -0.40
C GLU A 235 -23.04 -7.23 -1.00
N LYS A 236 -23.39 -7.74 -2.19
CA LYS A 236 -22.59 -8.72 -2.95
C LYS A 236 -21.15 -8.27 -3.25
N LEU A 237 -20.92 -6.97 -3.47
CA LEU A 237 -19.57 -6.46 -3.75
C LEU A 237 -18.73 -6.42 -2.49
N GLY A 238 -19.30 -5.99 -1.36
CA GLY A 238 -18.65 -6.03 -0.05
C GLY A 238 -18.24 -7.46 0.33
N VAL A 239 -19.19 -8.40 0.23
CA VAL A 239 -18.93 -9.83 0.47
C VAL A 239 -17.83 -10.37 -0.44
N ALA A 240 -17.86 -10.05 -1.73
CA ALA A 240 -16.83 -10.50 -2.68
C ALA A 240 -15.43 -9.92 -2.40
N ILE A 241 -15.33 -8.75 -1.77
CA ILE A 241 -14.04 -8.17 -1.34
C ILE A 241 -13.58 -8.85 -0.05
N GLU A 242 -14.47 -9.06 0.91
CA GLU A 242 -14.16 -9.76 2.16
C GLU A 242 -13.68 -11.19 1.91
N GLU A 243 -14.37 -11.95 1.05
CA GLU A 243 -13.98 -13.30 0.62
C GLU A 243 -12.57 -13.33 0.00
N GLN A 244 -12.19 -12.28 -0.72
CA GLN A 244 -10.84 -12.20 -1.30
C GLN A 244 -9.76 -11.99 -0.24
N ILE A 245 -10.06 -11.30 0.87
CA ILE A 245 -9.07 -10.97 1.90
C ILE A 245 -9.08 -12.02 3.03
N ALA A 246 -10.15 -12.81 3.19
CA ALA A 246 -10.34 -13.78 4.27
C ALA A 246 -9.11 -14.68 4.51
N ASP A 247 -8.57 -15.28 3.44
CA ASP A 247 -7.41 -16.17 3.49
C ASP A 247 -6.08 -15.51 3.08
N ALA A 248 -6.05 -14.19 2.92
CA ALA A 248 -4.91 -13.46 2.38
C ALA A 248 -3.60 -13.79 3.11
N TRP A 249 -3.62 -13.75 4.45
CA TRP A 249 -2.42 -14.03 5.24
C TRP A 249 -1.99 -15.51 5.17
N ASN A 250 -2.94 -16.45 5.15
CA ASN A 250 -2.65 -17.87 5.02
C ASN A 250 -1.97 -18.18 3.67
N ILE A 251 -2.44 -17.53 2.60
CA ILE A 251 -1.87 -17.66 1.25
C ILE A 251 -0.44 -17.11 1.22
N ILE A 252 -0.21 -15.92 1.78
CA ILE A 252 1.13 -15.31 1.87
C ILE A 252 2.09 -16.19 2.67
N GLU A 253 1.66 -16.74 3.81
CA GLU A 253 2.46 -17.67 4.61
C GLU A 253 2.82 -18.93 3.83
N SER A 254 1.88 -19.49 3.08
CA SER A 254 2.12 -20.66 2.23
C SER A 254 3.16 -20.38 1.15
N GLN A 255 3.01 -19.27 0.42
CA GLN A 255 3.95 -18.84 -0.61
C GLN A 255 5.34 -18.57 -0.02
N LYS A 256 5.43 -17.93 1.14
CA LYS A 256 6.69 -17.72 1.85
C LYS A 256 7.36 -19.04 2.23
N ARG A 257 6.61 -20.02 2.75
CA ARG A 257 7.17 -21.35 3.06
C ARG A 257 7.71 -22.04 1.82
N MET A 258 7.02 -21.91 0.69
CA MET A 258 7.48 -22.42 -0.61
C MET A 258 8.80 -21.74 -1.01
N PHE A 259 8.88 -20.41 -0.91
CA PHE A 259 10.09 -19.64 -1.20
C PHE A 259 11.30 -20.12 -0.37
N GLU A 260 11.13 -20.27 0.95
CA GLU A 260 12.20 -20.73 1.83
C GLU A 260 12.62 -22.18 1.58
N ARG A 261 11.68 -23.04 1.19
CA ARG A 261 11.99 -24.42 0.78
C ARG A 261 12.84 -24.42 -0.48
N CYS A 262 12.50 -23.60 -1.47
CA CYS A 262 13.32 -23.44 -2.67
C CYS A 262 14.72 -22.93 -2.31
N GLU A 263 14.86 -21.91 -1.45
CA GLU A 263 16.18 -21.41 -1.03
C GLU A 263 17.04 -22.50 -0.37
N LYS A 264 16.48 -23.25 0.57
CA LYS A 264 17.21 -24.32 1.25
C LYS A 264 17.61 -25.44 0.29
N ALA A 265 16.73 -25.80 -0.64
CA ALA A 265 17.00 -26.83 -1.63
C ALA A 265 18.07 -26.39 -2.64
N ILE A 266 18.04 -25.14 -3.11
CA ILE A 266 19.07 -24.55 -3.97
C ILE A 266 20.43 -24.62 -3.27
N LEU A 267 20.53 -24.11 -2.03
CA LEU A 267 21.78 -24.14 -1.26
C LEU A 267 22.31 -25.57 -1.06
N PHE A 268 21.42 -26.53 -0.83
CA PHE A 268 21.80 -27.94 -0.71
C PHE A 268 22.36 -28.48 -2.03
N LEU A 269 21.67 -28.28 -3.16
CA LEU A 269 22.13 -28.76 -4.47
C LEU A 269 23.46 -28.12 -4.88
N GLU A 270 23.61 -26.81 -4.68
CA GLU A 270 24.86 -26.09 -4.94
C GLU A 270 26.02 -26.63 -4.09
N SER A 271 25.77 -26.93 -2.80
CA SER A 271 26.78 -27.56 -1.93
C SER A 271 27.23 -28.95 -2.40
N LYS A 272 26.40 -29.60 -3.23
CA LYS A 272 26.66 -30.90 -3.86
C LYS A 272 27.11 -30.78 -5.31
N GLN A 273 27.31 -29.57 -5.83
CA GLN A 273 27.63 -29.29 -7.24
C GLN A 273 26.60 -29.89 -8.21
N LEU A 274 25.33 -29.92 -7.80
CA LEU A 274 24.20 -30.39 -8.60
C LEU A 274 23.49 -29.20 -9.25
N ASP A 275 22.85 -29.43 -10.40
CA ASP A 275 22.05 -28.41 -11.09
C ASP A 275 20.86 -27.95 -10.24
N SER A 276 20.76 -26.65 -10.03
CA SER A 276 19.70 -25.99 -9.26
C SER A 276 18.78 -25.12 -10.13
N THR A 277 18.99 -25.10 -11.46
CA THR A 277 18.31 -24.19 -12.40
C THR A 277 16.79 -24.22 -12.26
N ARG A 278 16.18 -25.41 -12.26
CA ARG A 278 14.71 -25.54 -12.12
C ARG A 278 14.18 -25.01 -10.79
N LEU A 279 14.93 -25.15 -9.70
CA LEU A 279 14.52 -24.58 -8.40
C LEU A 279 14.65 -23.06 -8.37
N ILE A 280 15.65 -22.49 -9.06
CA ILE A 280 15.80 -21.03 -9.22
C ILE A 280 14.62 -20.45 -10.00
N GLU A 281 14.18 -21.13 -11.06
CA GLU A 281 12.98 -20.77 -11.83
C GLU A 281 11.73 -20.81 -10.95
N ILE A 282 11.50 -21.92 -10.22
CA ILE A 282 10.35 -22.05 -9.29
C ILE A 282 10.40 -20.97 -8.22
N LYS A 283 11.57 -20.68 -7.64
CA LYS A 283 11.74 -19.59 -6.66
C LYS A 283 11.30 -18.24 -7.25
N SER A 284 11.64 -17.97 -8.51
CA SER A 284 11.24 -16.74 -9.21
C SER A 284 9.72 -16.68 -9.45
N LEU A 285 9.08 -17.81 -9.75
CA LEU A 285 7.61 -17.89 -9.85
C LEU A 285 6.93 -17.61 -8.51
N VAL A 286 7.44 -18.16 -7.41
CA VAL A 286 6.93 -17.89 -6.06
C VAL A 286 7.15 -16.42 -5.67
N GLU A 287 8.26 -15.79 -6.10
CA GLU A 287 8.51 -14.36 -5.91
C GLU A 287 7.42 -13.51 -6.62
N ILE A 288 7.02 -13.86 -7.85
CA ILE A 288 5.88 -13.19 -8.52
C ILE A 288 4.58 -13.42 -7.74
N GLN A 289 4.31 -14.67 -7.32
CA GLN A 289 3.09 -14.98 -6.55
C GLN A 289 2.97 -14.10 -5.31
N LEU A 290 4.06 -13.91 -4.57
CA LEU A 290 4.09 -13.01 -3.41
C LEU A 290 3.81 -11.56 -3.82
N THR A 291 4.51 -11.01 -4.81
CA THR A 291 4.27 -9.62 -5.28
C THR A 291 2.82 -9.38 -5.68
N VAL A 292 2.27 -10.29 -6.50
CA VAL A 292 0.90 -10.18 -7.01
C VAL A 292 -0.12 -10.37 -5.89
N SER A 293 0.17 -11.23 -4.91
CA SER A 293 -0.70 -11.43 -3.75
C SER A 293 -0.74 -10.17 -2.88
N PHE A 294 0.41 -9.59 -2.53
CA PHE A 294 0.43 -8.33 -1.80
C PHE A 294 -0.33 -7.23 -2.57
N MET A 295 -0.06 -7.08 -3.89
CA MET A 295 -0.70 -6.04 -4.70
C MET A 295 -2.22 -6.22 -4.71
N ARG A 296 -2.68 -7.45 -4.92
CA ARG A 296 -4.10 -7.81 -4.93
C ARG A 296 -4.78 -7.50 -3.59
N TYR A 297 -4.15 -7.89 -2.49
CA TYR A 297 -4.76 -7.72 -1.16
C TYR A 297 -4.72 -6.27 -0.69
N ASP A 298 -3.67 -5.52 -0.99
CA ASP A 298 -3.61 -4.08 -0.73
C ASP A 298 -4.68 -3.34 -1.54
N LEU A 299 -4.86 -3.69 -2.82
CA LEU A 299 -5.94 -3.15 -3.66
C LEU A 299 -7.32 -3.49 -3.08
N ALA A 300 -7.53 -4.73 -2.63
CA ALA A 300 -8.78 -5.15 -2.03
C ALA A 300 -9.07 -4.39 -0.72
N CYS A 301 -8.05 -4.13 0.11
CA CYS A 301 -8.19 -3.29 1.31
C CYS A 301 -8.53 -1.84 0.95
N SER A 302 -7.94 -1.30 -0.13
CA SER A 302 -8.29 0.02 -0.64
C SER A 302 -9.74 0.07 -1.17
N MET A 303 -10.21 -0.97 -1.86
CA MET A 303 -11.62 -1.09 -2.27
C MET A 303 -12.56 -1.18 -1.06
N SER A 304 -12.17 -1.94 -0.03
CA SER A 304 -12.95 -2.03 1.22
C SER A 304 -13.05 -0.66 1.90
N THR A 305 -11.93 0.08 1.96
CA THR A 305 -11.90 1.46 2.46
C THR A 305 -12.89 2.33 1.68
N TYR A 306 -12.87 2.26 0.35
CA TYR A 306 -13.79 2.99 -0.53
C TYR A 306 -15.26 2.66 -0.22
N LEU A 307 -15.63 1.40 -0.01
CA LEU A 307 -17.03 1.04 0.27
C LEU A 307 -17.52 1.49 1.65
N THR A 308 -16.61 1.61 2.61
CA THR A 308 -16.92 2.08 3.98
C THR A 308 -16.78 3.59 4.14
N ALA A 309 -16.46 4.30 3.06
CA ALA A 309 -16.30 5.74 3.07
C ALA A 309 -17.66 6.45 3.09
N SER A 310 -17.66 7.65 3.66
CA SER A 310 -18.84 8.47 3.93
C SER A 310 -18.87 9.80 3.21
N SER A 311 -17.78 10.16 2.54
CA SER A 311 -17.66 11.39 1.76
C SER A 311 -16.91 11.14 0.46
N ASN A 312 -17.10 12.04 -0.51
CA ASN A 312 -16.36 12.01 -1.78
C ASN A 312 -14.86 12.13 -1.57
N THR A 313 -14.41 12.98 -0.64
CA THR A 313 -12.99 13.12 -0.33
C THR A 313 -12.42 11.84 0.28
N GLU A 314 -13.17 11.13 1.13
CA GLU A 314 -12.74 9.86 1.73
C GLU A 314 -12.60 8.76 0.66
N HIS A 315 -13.57 8.68 -0.26
CA HIS A 315 -13.48 7.83 -1.44
C HIS A 315 -12.21 8.14 -2.27
N SER A 316 -11.91 9.41 -2.49
CA SER A 316 -10.73 9.86 -3.21
C SER A 316 -9.42 9.45 -2.56
N ILE A 317 -9.31 9.47 -1.23
CA ILE A 317 -8.12 8.96 -0.52
C ILE A 317 -7.91 7.47 -0.81
N ALA A 318 -8.98 6.67 -0.88
CA ALA A 318 -8.86 5.26 -1.25
C ALA A 318 -8.32 5.07 -2.68
N PHE A 319 -8.69 5.94 -3.63
CA PHE A 319 -8.10 5.91 -4.98
C PHE A 319 -6.64 6.35 -5.01
N MET A 320 -6.28 7.38 -4.25
CA MET A 320 -4.88 7.81 -4.13
C MET A 320 -4.00 6.67 -3.62
N ARG A 321 -4.45 5.92 -2.60
CA ARG A 321 -3.75 4.73 -2.08
C ARG A 321 -3.65 3.63 -3.13
N ALA A 322 -4.74 3.33 -3.84
CA ALA A 322 -4.75 2.37 -4.94
C ALA A 322 -3.72 2.73 -6.02
N TYR A 323 -3.59 4.01 -6.36
CA TYR A 323 -2.63 4.50 -7.34
C TYR A 323 -1.17 4.35 -6.90
N ILE A 324 -0.89 4.56 -5.60
CA ILE A 324 0.43 4.30 -5.01
C ILE A 324 0.79 2.82 -5.13
N ILE A 325 -0.16 1.93 -4.78
CA ILE A 325 0.02 0.47 -4.86
C ILE A 325 0.27 0.05 -6.32
N GLU A 326 -0.57 0.50 -7.25
CA GLU A 326 -0.46 0.24 -8.69
C GLU A 326 0.94 0.59 -9.21
N THR A 327 1.33 1.86 -9.07
CA THR A 327 2.57 2.37 -9.66
C THR A 327 3.79 1.64 -9.09
N SER A 328 3.75 1.34 -7.79
CA SER A 328 4.85 0.71 -7.06
C SER A 328 4.98 -0.77 -7.41
N ALA A 329 3.89 -1.52 -7.38
CA ALA A 329 3.89 -2.95 -7.71
C ALA A 329 4.26 -3.20 -9.18
N LEU A 330 3.71 -2.41 -10.12
CA LEU A 330 4.03 -2.52 -11.55
C LEU A 330 5.51 -2.22 -11.85
N SER A 331 6.11 -1.30 -11.08
CA SER A 331 7.55 -0.99 -11.20
C SER A 331 8.44 -2.20 -10.92
N HIS A 332 8.05 -3.09 -10.00
CA HIS A 332 8.78 -4.34 -9.73
C HIS A 332 8.39 -5.48 -10.65
N LEU A 333 7.11 -5.59 -10.97
CA LEU A 333 6.60 -6.65 -11.83
C LEU A 333 7.13 -6.53 -13.25
N TYR A 334 7.06 -5.35 -13.87
CA TYR A 334 7.38 -5.15 -15.29
C TYR A 334 8.47 -4.12 -15.57
N GLY A 335 8.63 -3.10 -14.71
CA GLY A 335 9.66 -2.05 -14.86
C GLY A 335 9.23 -0.87 -15.73
N TYR A 336 9.47 0.35 -15.25
CA TYR A 336 8.98 1.61 -15.84
C TYR A 336 9.86 2.20 -16.97
N ASN A 337 10.99 1.56 -17.27
CA ASN A 337 11.82 1.84 -18.45
C ASN A 337 12.62 0.58 -18.81
N GLU A 338 13.30 0.57 -19.95
CA GLU A 338 14.05 -0.59 -20.46
C GLU A 338 15.02 -1.17 -19.42
N LYS A 339 15.83 -0.32 -18.79
CA LYS A 339 16.80 -0.73 -17.75
C LYS A 339 16.15 -1.42 -16.54
N HIS A 340 14.98 -0.97 -16.12
CA HIS A 340 14.25 -1.60 -15.01
C HIS A 340 13.48 -2.83 -15.49
N SER A 341 13.00 -2.82 -16.74
CA SER A 341 12.29 -3.95 -17.32
C SER A 341 13.18 -5.19 -17.44
N GLU A 342 14.45 -5.02 -17.83
CA GLU A 342 15.44 -6.10 -17.85
C GLU A 342 15.62 -6.79 -16.49
N LYS A 343 15.44 -6.05 -15.39
CA LYS A 343 15.60 -6.53 -14.01
C LYS A 343 14.30 -6.97 -13.35
N SER A 344 13.17 -6.75 -14.04
CA SER A 344 11.83 -7.02 -13.52
C SER A 344 11.62 -8.52 -13.29
N ILE A 345 10.68 -8.85 -12.40
CA ILE A 345 10.38 -10.25 -12.12
C ILE A 345 9.73 -10.91 -13.35
N TRP A 346 8.94 -10.15 -14.13
CA TRP A 346 8.37 -10.64 -15.40
C TRP A 346 9.45 -11.02 -16.41
N ASN A 347 10.49 -10.20 -16.59
CA ASN A 347 11.56 -10.52 -17.53
C ASN A 347 12.33 -11.79 -17.13
N LYS A 348 12.53 -12.05 -15.84
CA LYS A 348 13.18 -13.28 -15.36
C LYS A 348 12.41 -14.54 -15.77
N ILE A 349 11.08 -14.52 -15.69
CA ILE A 349 10.28 -15.71 -16.00
C ILE A 349 10.09 -15.95 -17.50
N LYS A 350 10.34 -14.94 -18.35
CA LYS A 350 10.36 -15.11 -19.82
C LYS A 350 11.46 -16.07 -20.30
N ALA A 351 12.50 -16.26 -19.48
CA ALA A 351 13.57 -17.21 -19.76
C ALA A 351 13.17 -18.67 -19.53
N ILE A 352 12.06 -18.93 -18.82
CA ILE A 352 11.58 -20.29 -18.56
C ILE A 352 11.09 -20.89 -19.89
N PRO A 353 11.58 -22.09 -20.30
CA PRO A 353 11.25 -22.68 -21.60
C PRO A 353 9.74 -22.80 -21.85
N GLU A 354 8.99 -23.19 -20.82
CA GLU A 354 7.55 -23.40 -20.87
C GLU A 354 6.75 -22.09 -20.97
N PHE A 355 7.36 -20.91 -20.76
CA PHE A 355 6.68 -19.62 -20.76
C PHE A 355 5.85 -19.40 -22.04
N LYS A 356 6.44 -19.67 -23.21
CA LYS A 356 5.80 -19.47 -24.52
C LYS A 356 4.68 -20.48 -24.81
N SER A 357 4.60 -21.58 -24.04
CA SER A 357 3.55 -22.59 -24.20
C SER A 357 2.22 -22.17 -23.56
N ILE A 358 2.24 -21.16 -22.70
CA ILE A 358 1.04 -20.67 -22.00
C ILE A 358 0.42 -19.53 -22.81
N SER A 359 -0.78 -19.76 -23.36
CA SER A 359 -1.45 -18.84 -24.29
C SER A 359 -1.72 -17.43 -23.72
N SER A 360 -1.91 -17.30 -22.41
CA SER A 360 -2.20 -16.02 -21.75
C SER A 360 -0.98 -15.12 -21.55
N SER A 361 0.25 -15.59 -21.86
CA SER A 361 1.49 -14.84 -21.59
C SER A 361 1.52 -13.49 -22.32
N ASN A 362 1.09 -13.45 -23.58
CA ASN A 362 1.12 -12.25 -24.41
C ASN A 362 0.08 -11.21 -23.98
N GLU A 363 -1.11 -11.65 -23.59
CA GLU A 363 -2.17 -10.77 -23.09
C GLU A 363 -1.72 -10.08 -21.79
N ILE A 364 -1.20 -10.86 -20.84
CA ILE A 364 -0.67 -10.34 -19.57
C ILE A 364 0.49 -9.37 -19.82
N GLU A 365 1.41 -9.71 -20.72
CA GLU A 365 2.54 -8.82 -21.05
C GLU A 365 2.07 -7.49 -21.65
N ASN A 366 1.06 -7.52 -22.52
CA ASN A 366 0.47 -6.31 -23.10
C ASN A 366 -0.21 -5.44 -22.03
N ASP A 367 -0.97 -6.04 -21.11
CA ASP A 367 -1.60 -5.32 -20.00
C ASP A 367 -0.54 -4.69 -19.07
N LEU A 368 0.47 -5.45 -18.67
CA LEU A 368 1.58 -4.96 -17.85
C LEU A 368 2.30 -3.79 -18.53
N LYS A 369 2.57 -3.91 -19.83
CA LYS A 369 3.21 -2.84 -20.62
C LYS A 369 2.33 -1.59 -20.70
N PHE A 370 1.03 -1.76 -21.00
CA PHE A 370 0.08 -0.66 -21.09
C PHE A 370 -0.02 0.11 -19.77
N LEU A 371 -0.26 -0.59 -18.67
CA LEU A 371 -0.42 0.01 -17.34
C LEU A 371 0.86 0.71 -16.89
N THR A 372 2.01 0.06 -17.08
CA THR A 372 3.31 0.63 -16.67
C THR A 372 3.68 1.85 -17.52
N SER A 373 3.34 1.87 -18.81
CA SER A 373 3.58 3.03 -19.68
C SER A 373 2.75 4.26 -19.32
N ASN A 374 1.60 4.06 -18.66
CA ASN A 374 0.71 5.12 -18.18
C ASN A 374 1.02 5.55 -16.73
N ALA A 375 2.01 4.93 -16.08
CA ALA A 375 2.39 5.27 -14.71
C ALA A 375 3.00 6.67 -14.65
N ASN A 376 2.49 7.52 -13.77
CA ASN A 376 2.95 8.89 -13.58
C ASN A 376 3.61 9.03 -12.20
N SER A 377 4.94 9.07 -12.19
CA SER A 377 5.74 9.19 -10.97
C SER A 377 5.45 10.49 -10.22
N THR A 378 5.17 11.60 -10.91
CA THR A 378 4.79 12.88 -10.30
C THR A 378 3.45 12.76 -9.56
N LYS A 379 2.43 12.14 -10.18
CA LYS A 379 1.13 11.89 -9.53
C LYS A 379 1.29 10.97 -8.32
N ARG A 380 2.10 9.91 -8.43
CA ARG A 380 2.40 9.00 -7.32
C ARG A 380 3.13 9.71 -6.19
N ASN A 381 4.10 10.58 -6.50
CA ASN A 381 4.83 11.36 -5.49
C ASN A 381 3.91 12.38 -4.80
N LEU A 382 3.02 13.04 -5.54
CA LEU A 382 1.99 13.90 -4.96
C LEU A 382 1.12 13.15 -3.95
N TYR A 383 0.70 11.92 -4.28
CA TYR A 383 -0.13 11.08 -3.42
C TYR A 383 0.64 10.38 -2.29
N THR A 384 1.96 10.31 -2.37
CA THR A 384 2.81 9.78 -1.30
C THR A 384 3.26 10.88 -0.34
N HIS A 385 3.82 11.96 -0.86
CA HIS A 385 4.58 12.94 -0.10
C HIS A 385 3.74 14.18 0.22
N TYR A 386 3.65 14.52 1.49
CA TYR A 386 3.04 15.79 1.91
C TYR A 386 3.97 16.97 1.57
N ARG A 387 5.27 16.71 1.43
CA ARG A 387 6.30 17.65 1.01
C ARG A 387 7.33 16.95 0.12
N GLU A 388 7.64 17.54 -1.03
CA GLU A 388 8.69 17.09 -1.94
C GLU A 388 9.67 18.25 -2.15
N ASP A 389 10.86 18.15 -1.55
CA ASP A 389 11.81 19.25 -1.45
C ASP A 389 11.14 20.54 -0.94
N ALA A 390 11.22 21.66 -1.65
CA ALA A 390 10.57 22.91 -1.25
C ALA A 390 9.05 22.92 -1.48
N LYS A 391 8.51 21.98 -2.27
CA LYS A 391 7.09 21.95 -2.65
C LYS A 391 6.23 21.37 -1.52
N LEU A 392 5.21 22.13 -1.13
CA LEU A 392 4.19 21.70 -0.18
C LEU A 392 3.00 21.13 -0.97
N ASN A 393 2.63 19.88 -0.70
CA ASN A 393 1.68 19.15 -1.52
C ASN A 393 0.26 19.12 -0.94
N ILE A 394 0.02 19.64 0.28
CA ILE A 394 -1.27 19.53 0.97
C ILE A 394 -2.42 20.12 0.13
N SER A 395 -2.26 21.34 -0.38
CA SER A 395 -3.29 22.00 -1.20
C SER A 395 -3.57 21.27 -2.51
N GLU A 396 -2.52 20.85 -3.23
CA GLU A 396 -2.66 20.14 -4.50
C GLU A 396 -3.29 18.75 -4.30
N ARG A 397 -2.96 18.07 -3.19
CA ARG A 397 -3.62 16.81 -2.80
C ARG A 397 -5.09 17.03 -2.51
N TRP A 398 -5.43 18.07 -1.74
CA TRP A 398 -6.83 18.40 -1.43
C TRP A 398 -7.61 18.73 -2.70
N GLN A 399 -7.07 19.54 -3.61
CA GLN A 399 -7.67 19.84 -4.92
C GLN A 399 -7.89 18.57 -5.73
N CYS A 400 -6.85 17.73 -5.86
CA CYS A 400 -6.96 16.44 -6.55
C CYS A 400 -8.08 15.58 -5.95
N ALA A 401 -8.18 15.49 -4.62
CA ALA A 401 -9.19 14.67 -3.96
C ALA A 401 -10.62 15.12 -4.29
N ASN A 402 -10.83 16.41 -4.54
CA ASN A 402 -12.15 16.96 -4.91
C ASN A 402 -12.47 16.80 -6.41
N GLU A 403 -11.46 16.54 -7.25
CA GLU A 403 -11.60 16.46 -8.71
C GLU A 403 -11.52 15.02 -9.26
N ILE A 404 -11.19 14.02 -8.44
CA ILE A 404 -11.07 12.63 -8.91
C ILE A 404 -12.38 12.13 -9.51
N ASN A 405 -12.27 11.51 -10.69
CA ASN A 405 -13.37 10.83 -11.36
C ASN A 405 -13.49 9.38 -10.83
N HIS A 406 -14.50 9.12 -9.99
CA HIS A 406 -14.66 7.81 -9.35
C HIS A 406 -14.86 6.68 -10.37
N LEU A 407 -15.62 6.91 -11.44
CA LEU A 407 -15.87 5.89 -12.45
C LEU A 407 -14.56 5.43 -13.11
N LYS A 408 -13.72 6.38 -13.50
CA LYS A 408 -12.43 6.09 -14.14
C LYS A 408 -11.52 5.30 -13.19
N GLU A 409 -11.38 5.74 -11.95
CA GLU A 409 -10.50 5.08 -10.99
C GLU A 409 -11.03 3.69 -10.57
N LEU A 410 -12.36 3.49 -10.46
CA LEU A 410 -12.96 2.16 -10.23
C LEU A 410 -12.70 1.19 -11.38
N LEU A 411 -12.82 1.66 -12.63
CA LEU A 411 -12.51 0.83 -13.80
C LEU A 411 -11.02 0.45 -13.83
N GLN A 412 -10.14 1.37 -13.45
CA GLN A 412 -8.71 1.10 -13.31
C GLN A 412 -8.44 0.05 -12.23
N MET A 413 -9.00 0.22 -11.04
CA MET A 413 -8.85 -0.76 -9.96
C MET A 413 -9.40 -2.14 -10.34
N LEU A 414 -10.53 -2.20 -11.04
CA LEU A 414 -11.09 -3.46 -11.56
C LEU A 414 -10.16 -4.12 -12.56
N HIS A 415 -9.57 -3.35 -13.47
CA HIS A 415 -8.58 -3.85 -14.43
C HIS A 415 -7.36 -4.45 -13.70
N LEU A 416 -6.84 -3.77 -12.67
CA LEU A 416 -5.72 -4.27 -11.87
C LEU A 416 -6.05 -5.57 -11.11
N VAL A 417 -7.24 -5.66 -10.52
CA VAL A 417 -7.68 -6.90 -9.83
C VAL A 417 -7.79 -8.07 -10.82
N ARG A 418 -8.31 -7.82 -12.03
CA ARG A 418 -8.36 -8.83 -13.10
C ARG A 418 -6.97 -9.25 -13.55
N LEU A 419 -6.06 -8.30 -13.73
CA LEU A 419 -4.66 -8.60 -14.06
C LEU A 419 -4.01 -9.48 -12.99
N CYS A 420 -4.18 -9.15 -11.70
CA CYS A 420 -3.66 -9.96 -10.59
C CYS A 420 -4.20 -11.41 -10.62
N LYS A 421 -5.49 -11.57 -10.95
CA LYS A 421 -6.10 -12.90 -11.11
C LYS A 421 -5.49 -13.65 -12.30
N ASN A 422 -5.37 -12.99 -13.45
CA ASN A 422 -4.83 -13.58 -14.68
C ASN A 422 -3.37 -14.02 -14.48
N ILE A 423 -2.54 -13.19 -13.84
CA ILE A 423 -1.16 -13.55 -13.50
C ILE A 423 -1.13 -14.78 -12.60
N ASN A 424 -1.94 -14.85 -11.55
CA ASN A 424 -1.98 -16.03 -10.68
C ASN A 424 -2.36 -17.33 -11.43
N GLN A 425 -3.35 -17.26 -12.32
CA GLN A 425 -3.74 -18.40 -13.16
C GLN A 425 -2.63 -18.83 -14.13
N PHE A 426 -1.95 -17.85 -14.72
CA PHE A 426 -0.78 -18.07 -15.57
C PHE A 426 0.35 -18.77 -14.80
N LEU A 427 0.67 -18.32 -13.59
CA LEU A 427 1.72 -18.93 -12.77
C LEU A 427 1.42 -20.39 -12.41
N VAL A 428 0.16 -20.71 -12.07
CA VAL A 428 -0.27 -22.10 -11.82
C VAL A 428 -0.09 -22.96 -13.07
N SER A 429 -0.46 -22.44 -14.24
CA SER A 429 -0.33 -23.13 -15.52
C SER A 429 1.14 -23.38 -15.87
N LEU A 430 2.00 -22.39 -15.63
CA LEU A 430 3.43 -22.48 -15.88
C LEU A 430 4.11 -23.51 -14.97
N ILE A 431 3.80 -23.52 -13.67
CA ILE A 431 4.30 -24.56 -12.75
C ILE A 431 3.87 -25.96 -13.19
N THR A 432 2.62 -26.11 -13.66
CA THR A 432 2.09 -27.39 -14.14
C THR A 432 2.79 -27.87 -15.41
N ALA A 433 3.10 -26.96 -16.33
CA ALA A 433 3.85 -27.25 -17.53
C ALA A 433 5.28 -27.70 -17.19
N MET A 434 5.96 -26.98 -16.29
CA MET A 434 7.31 -27.34 -15.82
C MET A 434 7.36 -28.74 -15.18
N ASP A 435 6.40 -29.07 -14.31
CA ASP A 435 6.30 -30.41 -13.70
C ASP A 435 6.08 -31.51 -14.77
N SER A 436 5.32 -31.20 -15.82
CA SER A 436 5.11 -32.12 -16.94
C SER A 436 6.40 -32.35 -17.73
N THR A 437 7.16 -31.28 -18.04
CA THR A 437 8.47 -31.38 -18.70
C THR A 437 9.44 -32.22 -17.89
N ILE A 438 9.56 -31.96 -16.57
CA ILE A 438 10.45 -32.72 -15.69
C ILE A 438 10.07 -34.21 -15.65
N LYS A 439 8.77 -34.53 -15.62
CA LYS A 439 8.29 -35.92 -15.67
C LYS A 439 8.62 -36.59 -17.00
N GLU A 440 8.57 -35.86 -18.10
CA GLU A 440 8.92 -36.37 -19.43
C GLU A 440 10.43 -36.61 -19.55
N GLU A 441 11.26 -35.63 -19.15
CA GLU A 441 12.72 -35.76 -19.10
C GLU A 441 13.16 -36.95 -18.24
N ASN A 442 12.58 -37.12 -17.05
CA ASN A 442 12.85 -38.27 -16.19
C ASN A 442 12.42 -39.59 -16.85
N LYS A 443 11.28 -39.64 -17.53
CA LYS A 443 10.86 -40.85 -18.26
C LYS A 443 11.84 -41.20 -19.39
N GLU A 444 12.32 -40.20 -20.14
CA GLU A 444 13.33 -40.38 -21.19
C GLU A 444 14.66 -40.86 -20.63
N MET A 445 15.15 -40.25 -19.54
CA MET A 445 16.39 -40.64 -18.87
C MET A 445 16.35 -42.10 -18.37
N LEU A 446 15.18 -42.58 -17.96
CA LEU A 446 14.98 -43.95 -17.49
C LEU A 446 14.74 -44.98 -18.61
N LYS A 447 14.53 -44.56 -19.87
CA LYS A 447 14.32 -45.49 -21.00
C LYS A 447 15.46 -46.49 -21.21
N PRO A 448 16.75 -46.11 -21.15
CA PRO A 448 17.86 -47.05 -21.28
C PRO A 448 17.84 -48.14 -20.21
N ILE A 449 17.55 -47.78 -18.95
CA ILE A 449 17.47 -48.74 -17.83
C ILE A 449 16.33 -49.74 -18.08
N LYS A 450 15.17 -49.26 -18.54
CA LYS A 450 14.05 -50.13 -18.94
C LYS A 450 14.44 -51.08 -20.09
N LYS A 451 15.15 -50.59 -21.12
CA LYS A 451 15.65 -51.45 -22.20
C LYS A 451 16.65 -52.50 -21.70
N ILE A 452 17.56 -52.14 -20.80
CA ILE A 452 18.51 -53.08 -20.18
C ILE A 452 17.76 -54.16 -19.41
N ARG A 453 16.78 -53.78 -18.59
CA ARG A 453 15.91 -54.69 -17.86
C ARG A 453 15.20 -55.66 -18.81
N ASP A 454 14.59 -55.16 -19.89
CA ASP A 454 13.86 -55.98 -20.85
C ASP A 454 14.78 -56.97 -21.59
N LEU A 455 15.99 -56.54 -21.98
CA LEU A 455 17.00 -57.41 -22.57
C LEU A 455 17.52 -58.47 -21.60
N ALA A 456 17.77 -58.09 -20.34
CA ALA A 456 18.20 -59.00 -19.29
C ALA A 456 17.13 -60.06 -18.98
N SER A 457 15.85 -59.66 -18.96
CA SER A 457 14.71 -60.56 -18.81
C SER A 457 14.64 -61.57 -19.96
N LYS A 458 14.80 -61.13 -21.22
CA LYS A 458 14.83 -62.01 -22.40
C LYS A 458 16.00 -63.00 -22.36
N ASN A 459 17.15 -62.58 -21.84
CA ASN A 459 18.36 -63.40 -21.72
C ASN A 459 18.48 -64.17 -20.39
N LYS A 460 17.42 -64.22 -19.57
CA LYS A 460 17.37 -64.94 -18.28
C LYS A 460 18.45 -64.51 -17.27
N ARG A 461 18.89 -63.25 -17.30
CA ARG A 461 19.86 -62.67 -16.35
C ARG A 461 19.14 -62.03 -15.16
N LYS A 462 18.79 -62.85 -14.16
CA LYS A 462 17.96 -62.45 -13.00
C LYS A 462 18.61 -61.36 -12.14
N ASP A 463 19.92 -61.43 -11.95
CA ASP A 463 20.75 -60.46 -11.24
C ASP A 463 20.60 -59.03 -11.79
N ILE A 464 20.63 -58.89 -13.11
CA ILE A 464 20.54 -57.58 -13.80
C ILE A 464 19.10 -57.04 -13.76
N VAL A 465 18.09 -57.91 -13.85
CA VAL A 465 16.68 -57.51 -13.71
C VAL A 465 16.44 -56.94 -12.31
N GLU A 466 16.88 -57.64 -11.27
CA GLU A 466 16.69 -57.23 -9.87
C GLU A 466 17.42 -55.91 -9.56
N MET A 467 18.62 -55.72 -10.12
CA MET A 467 19.38 -54.46 -9.98
C MET A 467 18.71 -53.30 -10.72
N SER A 468 18.16 -53.55 -11.91
CA SER A 468 17.43 -52.54 -12.69
C SER A 468 16.12 -52.16 -12.00
N ASP A 469 15.41 -53.11 -11.41
CA ASP A 469 14.18 -52.86 -10.65
C ASP A 469 14.45 -52.02 -9.40
N LYS A 470 15.55 -52.29 -8.66
CA LYS A 470 16.00 -51.44 -7.53
C LYS A 470 16.37 -50.03 -7.97
N LEU A 471 17.05 -49.88 -9.11
CA LEU A 471 17.38 -48.56 -9.64
C LEU A 471 16.13 -47.79 -10.05
N LEU A 472 15.21 -48.44 -10.77
CA LEU A 472 13.95 -47.81 -11.19
C LEU A 472 13.07 -47.45 -9.98
N SER A 473 13.05 -48.28 -8.92
CA SER A 473 12.24 -48.00 -7.73
C SER A 473 12.66 -46.71 -7.02
N ILE A 474 13.95 -46.36 -7.03
CA ILE A 474 14.44 -45.08 -6.45
C ILE A 474 13.80 -43.86 -7.14
N PHE A 475 13.49 -43.96 -8.44
CA PHE A 475 12.88 -42.86 -9.21
C PHE A 475 11.35 -42.93 -9.30
N TYR A 476 10.75 -44.06 -8.93
CA TYR A 476 9.30 -44.27 -8.94
C TYR A 476 8.67 -44.29 -7.55
N ASP A 477 9.46 -44.18 -6.48
CA ASP A 477 8.93 -44.21 -5.13
C ASP A 477 8.05 -42.97 -4.87
N LYS A 478 6.74 -43.22 -4.79
CA LYS A 478 5.68 -42.22 -4.59
C LYS A 478 5.66 -41.63 -3.17
N ASN A 479 6.63 -41.95 -2.31
CA ASN A 479 6.56 -41.70 -0.87
C ASN A 479 7.49 -40.59 -0.35
N LEU A 480 8.02 -39.73 -1.23
CA LEU A 480 8.63 -38.45 -0.83
C LEU A 480 7.71 -37.29 -1.26
N GLN A 481 6.54 -37.20 -0.62
CA GLN A 481 5.66 -36.01 -0.63
C GLN A 481 5.77 -35.26 0.69
#